data_AF-A0A161Y3V1-F1
#
_entry.id   AF-A0A161Y3V1-F1
#
_cell.length_a   1.000
_cell.length_b   1.000
_cell.length_c   1.000
_cell.angle_alpha   90.00
_cell.angle_beta   90.00
_cell.angle_gamma   90.00
#
_symmetry.space_group_name_H-M   'P 1'
#
loop_
_entity.id
_entity.type
_entity.pdbx_description
1 polymer ?
#
loop_
_entity_poly.entity_id
_entity_poly.type
_entity_poly.pdbx_seq_one_letter_code
_entity_poly.pdbx_strand_id
1 'polypeptide(L)'
;MFDIIAVCILVILAAVIALNYYFCKVFYRAWLEQEKANWISWGKPSFQAFYEAQLDDFYPMIFGKECVKLKNKALIKASSDIKFSWYAALILIVTGCGLVGFEANLTARRAID
;
A
#
# COMPACT_ATOMS: atom_id res chain seq x y z
N MET A 1 -8.38 22.46 -15.41
CA MET A 1 -9.06 21.13 -15.36
C MET A 1 -8.06 20.04 -14.96
N PHE A 2 -6.88 19.98 -15.61
CA PHE A 2 -5.78 19.09 -15.22
C PHE A 2 -5.34 19.29 -13.77
N ASP A 3 -5.19 20.54 -13.31
CA ASP A 3 -4.79 20.84 -11.92
C ASP A 3 -5.77 20.27 -10.89
N ILE A 4 -7.08 20.38 -11.15
CA ILE A 4 -8.12 19.88 -10.25
C ILE A 4 -8.05 18.34 -10.17
N ILE A 5 -7.88 17.66 -11.31
CA ILE A 5 -7.74 16.20 -11.34
C ILE A 5 -6.45 15.76 -10.63
N ALA A 6 -5.34 16.47 -10.82
CA ALA A 6 -4.08 16.20 -10.12
C ALA A 6 -4.24 16.36 -8.60
N VAL A 7 -4.88 17.43 -8.14
CA VAL A 7 -5.21 17.63 -6.72
C VAL A 7 -6.10 16.51 -6.19
N CYS A 8 -7.13 16.08 -6.94
CA CYS A 8 -7.96 14.94 -6.55
C CYS A 8 -7.15 13.65 -6.41
N ILE A 9 -6.25 13.35 -7.36
CA ILE A 9 -5.39 12.16 -7.30
C ILE A 9 -4.49 12.22 -6.06
N LEU A 10 -3.90 13.37 -5.75
CA LEU A 10 -3.06 13.55 -4.56
C LEU A 10 -3.85 13.36 -3.25
N VAL A 11 -5.06 13.90 -3.16
CA VAL A 11 -5.93 13.74 -1.98
C VAL A 11 -6.33 12.29 -1.80
N ILE A 12 -6.72 11.60 -2.89
CA ILE A 12 -7.07 10.18 -2.83
C ILE A 12 -5.84 9.34 -2.47
N LEU A 13 -4.67 9.64 -3.02
CA LEU A 13 -3.43 8.95 -2.70
C LEU A 13 -3.06 9.11 -1.21
N ALA A 14 -3.18 10.31 -0.66
CA ALA A 14 -2.97 10.55 0.76
C ALA A 14 -3.95 9.74 1.63
N ALA A 15 -5.23 9.67 1.23
CA ALA A 15 -6.23 8.86 1.92
C ALA A 15 -5.90 7.35 1.86
N VAL A 16 -5.42 6.87 0.71
CA VAL A 16 -5.00 5.47 0.52
C VAL A 16 -3.78 5.14 1.39
N ILE A 17 -2.81 6.04 1.51
CA ILE A 17 -1.65 5.87 2.40
C ILE A 17 -2.09 5.82 3.86
N ALA A 18 -2.98 6.73 4.28
CA ALA A 18 -3.55 6.69 5.63
C ALA A 18 -4.31 5.38 5.91
N LEU A 19 -5.04 4.88 4.90
CA LEU A 19 -5.75 3.61 4.99
C LEU A 19 -4.78 2.41 5.07
N ASN A 20 -3.68 2.44 4.31
CA ASN A 20 -2.61 1.44 4.40
C ASN A 20 -2.04 1.37 5.82
N TYR A 21 -1.72 2.52 6.42
CA TYR A 21 -1.25 2.60 7.80
C TYR A 21 -2.24 1.97 8.79
N TYR A 22 -3.54 2.24 8.63
CA TYR A 22 -4.58 1.62 9.43
C TYR A 22 -4.62 0.09 9.25
N PHE A 23 -4.60 -0.41 8.02
CA PHE A 23 -4.61 -1.85 7.75
C PHE A 23 -3.36 -2.56 8.29
N CYS A 24 -2.18 -1.95 8.15
CA CYS A 24 -0.94 -2.43 8.75
C CYS A 24 -1.08 -2.56 10.27
N LYS A 25 -1.70 -1.58 10.93
CA LYS A 25 -1.92 -1.62 12.39
C LYS A 25 -2.87 -2.73 12.80
N VAL A 26 -3.93 -2.96 12.04
CA VAL A 26 -4.88 -4.06 12.26
C VAL A 26 -4.18 -5.40 12.08
N PHE A 27 -3.43 -5.58 11.00
CA PHE A 27 -2.67 -6.80 10.72
C PHE A 27 -1.65 -7.08 11.83
N TYR A 28 -0.86 -6.08 12.22
CA TYR A 28 0.15 -6.19 13.26
C TYR A 28 -0.46 -6.65 14.59
N ARG A 29 -1.61 -6.06 14.99
CA ARG A 29 -2.33 -6.49 16.21
C ARG A 29 -2.83 -7.92 16.10
N ALA A 30 -3.48 -8.27 14.98
CA ALA A 30 -3.97 -9.63 14.75
C ALA A 30 -2.83 -10.65 14.79
N TRP A 31 -1.65 -10.30 14.27
CA TRP A 31 -0.48 -11.16 14.27
C TRP A 31 0.08 -11.38 15.67
N LEU A 32 0.20 -10.30 16.46
CA LEU A 32 0.63 -10.37 17.85
C LEU A 32 -0.29 -11.23 18.73
N GLU A 33 -1.60 -11.16 18.49
CA GLU A 33 -2.61 -11.87 19.28
C GLU A 33 -2.72 -13.34 18.88
N GLN A 34 -2.68 -13.64 17.58
CA GLN A 34 -3.05 -14.97 17.07
C GLN A 34 -1.85 -15.83 16.68
N GLU A 35 -0.72 -15.21 16.32
CA GLU A 35 0.47 -15.90 15.79
C GLU A 35 1.74 -15.46 16.53
N LYS A 36 1.61 -15.22 17.84
CA LYS A 36 2.70 -14.72 18.69
C LYS A 36 3.98 -15.53 18.57
N ALA A 37 3.88 -16.87 18.54
CA ALA A 37 5.05 -17.75 18.44
C ALA A 37 5.83 -17.52 17.13
N ASN A 38 5.12 -17.41 16.01
CA ASN A 38 5.70 -17.06 14.73
C ASN A 38 6.25 -15.64 14.75
N TRP A 39 5.58 -14.68 15.39
CA TRP A 39 6.13 -13.33 15.53
C TRP A 39 7.51 -13.27 16.19
N ILE A 40 7.78 -14.18 17.14
CA ILE A 40 9.10 -14.26 17.80
C ILE A 40 10.18 -14.67 16.81
N SER A 41 9.91 -15.62 15.90
CA SER A 41 10.91 -16.09 14.93
C SER A 41 11.31 -15.01 13.91
N TRP A 42 10.46 -14.01 13.73
CA TRP A 42 10.73 -12.83 12.89
C TRP A 42 11.41 -11.68 13.65
N GLY A 43 11.91 -11.91 14.87
CA GLY A 43 12.68 -10.92 15.63
C GLY A 43 11.84 -9.90 16.40
N LYS A 44 10.50 -10.06 16.45
CA LYS A 44 9.57 -9.16 17.14
C LYS A 44 9.74 -7.68 16.77
N PRO A 45 9.70 -7.33 15.47
CA PRO A 45 9.89 -5.94 15.05
C PRO A 45 8.82 -5.04 15.68
N SER A 46 9.16 -3.77 15.89
CA SER A 46 8.15 -2.80 16.29
C SER A 46 7.15 -2.58 15.15
N PHE A 47 5.97 -2.03 15.46
CA PHE A 47 5.00 -1.69 14.42
C PHE A 47 5.60 -0.75 13.36
N GLN A 48 6.42 0.21 13.78
CA GLN A 48 7.07 1.16 12.86
C GLN A 48 8.03 0.45 11.90
N ALA A 49 8.89 -0.43 12.43
CA ALA A 49 9.82 -1.22 11.62
C ALA A 49 9.07 -2.12 10.62
N PHE A 50 7.96 -2.73 11.07
CA PHE A 50 7.08 -3.50 10.20
C PHE A 50 6.45 -2.64 9.09
N TYR A 51 5.95 -1.45 9.42
CA TYR A 51 5.31 -0.55 8.46
C TYR A 51 6.28 -0.01 7.41
N GLU A 52 7.49 0.34 7.80
CA GLU A 52 8.53 0.86 6.91
C GLU A 52 9.09 -0.23 5.98
N ALA A 53 9.29 -1.44 6.49
CA ALA A 53 9.86 -2.56 5.73
C ALA A 53 8.79 -3.53 5.17
N GLN A 54 7.54 -3.08 5.03
CA GLN A 54 6.42 -3.92 4.57
C GLN A 54 6.59 -4.46 3.14
N LEU A 55 7.31 -3.72 2.28
CA LEU A 55 7.62 -4.10 0.90
C LEU A 55 8.99 -4.77 0.76
N ASP A 56 9.75 -4.89 1.85
CA ASP A 56 11.11 -5.43 1.87
C ASP A 56 11.16 -6.66 2.78
N ASP A 57 11.76 -6.55 3.98
CA ASP A 57 11.92 -7.65 4.93
C ASP A 57 10.60 -8.38 5.29
N PHE A 58 9.48 -7.66 5.32
CA PHE A 58 8.17 -8.23 5.67
C PHE A 58 7.29 -8.54 4.47
N TYR A 59 7.82 -8.41 3.25
CA TYR A 59 7.12 -8.80 2.03
C TYR A 59 6.53 -10.23 2.10
N PRO A 60 7.24 -11.26 2.62
CA PRO A 60 6.69 -12.62 2.68
C PRO A 60 5.46 -12.75 3.58
N MET A 61 5.35 -11.94 4.63
CA MET A 61 4.17 -11.93 5.51
C MET A 61 2.94 -11.37 4.81
N ILE A 62 3.14 -10.23 4.14
CA ILE A 62 2.06 -9.49 3.50
C ILE A 62 1.72 -10.13 2.17
N PHE A 63 2.67 -10.13 1.24
CA PHE A 63 2.46 -10.53 -0.15
C PHE A 63 2.67 -12.02 -0.39
N GLY A 64 3.44 -12.69 0.47
CA GLY A 64 3.70 -14.12 0.37
C GLY A 64 2.56 -15.03 0.86
N LYS A 65 2.93 -16.27 1.16
CA LYS A 65 2.01 -17.35 1.56
C LYS A 65 2.03 -17.65 3.06
N GLU A 66 2.72 -16.85 3.88
CA GLU A 66 2.88 -17.14 5.31
C GLU A 66 1.54 -17.20 6.04
N CYS A 67 0.65 -16.22 5.83
CA CYS A 67 -0.70 -16.25 6.40
C CYS A 67 -1.49 -17.50 5.99
N VAL A 68 -1.28 -18.00 4.77
CA VAL A 68 -1.97 -19.19 4.23
C VAL A 68 -1.41 -20.48 4.85
N LYS A 69 -0.09 -20.57 5.02
CA LYS A 69 0.56 -21.70 5.70
C LYS A 69 0.09 -21.84 7.14
N LEU A 70 -0.11 -20.72 7.83
CA LEU A 70 -0.66 -20.66 9.18
C LEU A 70 -2.16 -20.98 9.24
N LYS A 71 -2.84 -21.06 8.09
CA LYS A 71 -4.29 -21.27 7.96
C LYS A 71 -5.12 -20.25 8.76
N ASN A 72 -4.55 -19.08 9.03
CA ASN A 72 -5.17 -18.04 9.84
C ASN A 72 -6.01 -17.11 8.96
N LYS A 73 -7.34 -17.29 8.99
CA LYS A 73 -8.28 -16.52 8.16
C LYS A 73 -8.26 -15.01 8.44
N ALA A 74 -8.04 -14.60 9.69
CA ALA A 74 -8.02 -13.19 10.05
C ALA A 74 -6.79 -12.50 9.45
N LEU A 75 -5.62 -13.14 9.52
CA LEU A 75 -4.39 -12.64 8.92
C LEU A 75 -4.43 -12.65 7.40
N ILE A 76 -5.02 -13.68 6.79
CA ILE A 76 -5.22 -13.73 5.34
C ILE A 76 -6.05 -12.51 4.90
N LYS A 77 -7.18 -12.24 5.58
CA LYS A 77 -8.01 -11.08 5.28
C LYS A 77 -7.26 -9.76 5.48
N ALA A 78 -6.61 -9.57 6.63
CA ALA A 78 -5.87 -8.36 6.92
C ALA A 78 -4.70 -8.12 5.94
N SER A 79 -4.01 -9.19 5.52
CA SER A 79 -2.97 -9.10 4.47
C SER A 79 -3.58 -8.66 3.12
N SER A 80 -4.78 -9.13 2.80
CA SER A 80 -5.49 -8.76 1.57
C SER A 80 -5.87 -7.28 1.56
N ASP A 81 -6.29 -6.73 2.70
CA ASP A 81 -6.63 -5.32 2.84
C ASP A 81 -5.38 -4.43 2.62
N ILE A 82 -4.22 -4.85 3.15
CA ILE A 82 -2.93 -4.18 2.89
C ILE A 82 -2.57 -4.25 1.41
N LYS A 83 -2.65 -5.42 0.77
CA LYS A 83 -2.38 -5.57 -0.67
C LYS A 83 -3.28 -4.66 -1.50
N PHE A 84 -4.57 -4.62 -1.18
CA PHE A 84 -5.54 -3.77 -1.87
C PHE A 84 -5.13 -2.30 -1.81
N SER A 85 -4.72 -1.80 -0.64
CA SER A 85 -4.26 -0.41 -0.51
C SER A 85 -3.02 -0.11 -1.34
N TRP A 86 -2.06 -1.06 -1.45
CA TRP A 86 -0.91 -0.90 -2.33
C TRP A 86 -1.27 -0.90 -3.81
N TYR A 87 -2.17 -1.78 -4.24
CA TYR A 87 -2.65 -1.79 -5.62
C TYR A 87 -3.39 -0.48 -5.96
N ALA A 88 -4.22 0.03 -5.04
CA ALA A 88 -4.88 1.31 -5.21
C ALA A 88 -3.87 2.46 -5.34
N ALA A 89 -2.84 2.50 -4.48
CA ALA A 89 -1.78 3.49 -4.55
C ALA A 89 -1.02 3.43 -5.88
N LEU A 90 -0.67 2.21 -6.34
CA LEU A 90 0.03 2.01 -7.61
C LEU A 90 -0.80 2.50 -8.80
N ILE A 91 -2.10 2.17 -8.83
CA ILE A 91 -3.02 2.63 -9.89
C ILE A 91 -3.09 4.16 -9.92
N LEU A 92 -3.18 4.80 -8.77
CA LEU A 92 -3.24 6.27 -8.67
C LEU A 92 -1.94 6.93 -9.14
N ILE A 93 -0.79 6.35 -8.79
CA ILE A 93 0.52 6.85 -9.25
C ILE A 93 0.62 6.75 -10.77
N VAL A 94 0.33 5.58 -11.35
CA VAL A 94 0.39 5.39 -12.82
C VAL A 94 -0.59 6.31 -13.53
N THR A 95 -1.81 6.46 -13.01
CA THR A 95 -2.82 7.38 -13.55
C THR A 95 -2.34 8.83 -13.48
N GLY A 96 -1.75 9.25 -12.36
CA GLY A 96 -1.17 10.58 -12.19
C GLY A 96 -0.02 10.85 -13.17
N CYS A 97 0.91 9.90 -13.33
CA CYS A 97 2.00 10.01 -14.30
C CYS A 97 1.48 10.12 -15.74
N GLY A 98 0.47 9.32 -16.10
CA GLY A 98 -0.17 9.37 -17.42
C GLY A 98 -0.82 10.73 -17.70
N LEU A 99 -1.45 11.33 -16.68
CA LEU A 99 -2.07 12.65 -16.79
C LEU A 99 -1.05 13.76 -17.06
N VAL A 100 0.08 13.75 -16.34
CA VAL A 100 1.17 14.73 -16.53
C VAL A 100 1.80 14.60 -17.92
N GLY A 101 2.03 13.37 -18.38
CA GLY A 101 2.56 13.13 -19.74
C GLY A 101 1.61 13.61 -20.84
N PHE A 102 0.30 13.46 -20.64
CA PHE A 102 -0.71 13.94 -21.58
C PHE A 102 -0.77 15.48 -21.63
N GLU A 103 -0.70 16.14 -20.47
CA GLU A 103 -0.66 17.60 -20.38
C GLU A 103 0.57 18.18 -21.09
N ALA A 104 1.76 17.62 -20.85
CA ALA A 104 3.00 18.05 -21.49
C ALA A 104 2.90 18.00 -23.03
N ASN A 105 2.27 16.96 -23.58
CA ASN A 105 2.10 16.79 -25.02
C ASN A 105 1.10 17.81 -25.62
N LEU A 106 0.00 18.14 -24.91
CA LEU A 106 -0.95 19.16 -25.34
C LEU A 106 -0.34 20.56 -25.33
N THR A 107 0.41 20.90 -24.29
CA THR A 107 1.09 22.19 -24.18
C THR A 107 2.15 22.35 -25.27
N ALA A 108 2.90 21.28 -25.57
CA ALA A 108 3.86 21.27 -26.67
C ALA A 108 3.20 21.51 -28.03
N ARG A 109 2.05 20.87 -28.32
CA ARG A 109 1.32 21.09 -29.59
C ARG A 109 0.82 22.52 -29.74
N ARG A 110 0.25 23.11 -28.68
CA ARG A 110 -0.24 24.50 -28.69
C ARG A 110 0.88 25.55 -28.86
N ALA A 111 2.12 25.21 -28.55
CA ALA A 111 3.25 26.13 -28.73
C ALA A 111 3.77 26.19 -30.18
N ILE A 112 3.31 25.28 -31.05
CA ILE A 112 3.73 25.16 -32.45
C ILE A 112 2.66 25.74 -33.39
N ASP A 113 1.42 25.91 -32.91
CA ASP A 113 0.30 26.57 -33.60
C ASP A 113 0.24 28.08 -33.28
#